data_AF-A0A2R6NT33-F1
#
_entry.id   AF-A0A2R6NT33-F1
#
_cell.length_a   1.000
_cell.length_b   1.000
_cell.length_c   1.000
_cell.angle_alpha   90.00
_cell.angle_beta   90.00
_cell.angle_gamma   90.00
#
_symmetry.space_group_name_H-M   'P 1'
#
loop_
_entity.id
_entity.type
_entity.pdbx_description
1 polymer ?
#
loop_
_entity_poly.entity_id
_entity_poly.type
_entity_poly.pdbx_seq_one_letter_code
_entity_poly.pdbx_strand_id
1 'polypeptide(L)'
;MISLSSRKRKNGPDDKNCTESPHIRRKIGTNFQIVEDCTESNLSPSSLGISDLLSLLDFSAISTSKDIADRFDTIAETILHGFMLRVYDAHSSAEEGKTVVVDFEVLELECYLYMPEIHEDPFTHGSEEQKWSGRWYFHRAPRRTPAPSSTASTSATSRVPTAAGGYRGGTRKGLDLTLGGPATTVTSHYFPAPKELARGGALLRTIRRVSDGKVVSGPSLLVDEILRLSDASNIADLVNMKWDGNTNAVSSSPITAGPTLRLCPVGQLEMQQHKPTVYQSPRIGLDLSHSSIPLPILPSYAATLINPRVSFISCSYRYFVHPHLLTVNGRGHTFFGVYRTLVDAEDRLSDKNVANELVRLMGLKSPTVTKYLEEYRTSLEKGDLAAFIGAKGKGAGSTPVSFLRMMATLERLRLQANSALSQ
;
A
#
# COMPACT_ATOMS: atom_id res chain seq x y z
N MET A 1 59.16 1.07 -17.90
CA MET A 1 58.82 -0.36 -18.11
C MET A 1 57.35 -0.40 -18.54
N ILE A 2 56.99 -0.14 -19.79
CA ILE A 2 56.95 -1.02 -20.99
C ILE A 2 56.42 -2.44 -20.71
N SER A 3 55.20 -2.73 -21.20
CA SER A 3 54.73 -3.95 -21.90
C SER A 3 53.19 -3.86 -21.97
N LEU A 4 52.48 -3.50 -23.06
CA LEU A 4 52.31 -4.01 -24.43
C LEU A 4 51.75 -5.44 -24.59
N SER A 5 50.77 -5.55 -25.50
CA SER A 5 50.28 -6.72 -26.26
C SER A 5 49.07 -7.48 -25.64
N SER A 6 47.98 -7.86 -26.34
CA SER A 6 47.65 -7.81 -27.77
C SER A 6 46.14 -8.01 -28.03
N ARG A 7 45.68 -7.46 -29.16
CA ARG A 7 44.39 -7.70 -29.82
C ARG A 7 44.34 -9.07 -30.51
N LYS A 8 43.15 -9.63 -30.72
CA LYS A 8 42.83 -10.43 -31.91
C LYS A 8 41.37 -10.24 -32.34
N ARG A 9 41.20 -9.64 -33.53
CA ARG A 9 40.00 -9.69 -34.39
C ARG A 9 40.01 -11.00 -35.19
N LYS A 10 38.83 -11.49 -35.59
CA LYS A 10 38.69 -12.29 -36.82
C LYS A 10 37.36 -11.95 -37.50
N ASN A 11 37.46 -11.62 -38.78
CA ASN A 11 36.40 -11.25 -39.73
C ASN A 11 35.65 -12.50 -40.26
N GLY A 12 34.48 -12.22 -40.87
CA GLY A 12 33.55 -13.17 -41.54
C GLY A 12 34.06 -13.85 -42.81
N PRO A 13 33.16 -14.41 -43.64
CA PRO A 13 32.62 -13.62 -44.77
C PRO A 13 31.15 -13.89 -45.19
N ASP A 14 30.53 -12.80 -45.67
CA ASP A 14 29.75 -12.55 -46.91
C ASP A 14 28.62 -13.45 -47.48
N ASP A 15 27.50 -12.73 -47.70
CA ASP A 15 26.63 -12.62 -48.89
C ASP A 15 25.71 -13.76 -49.36
N LYS A 16 24.40 -13.43 -49.46
CA LYS A 16 23.70 -13.32 -50.77
C LYS A 16 22.28 -12.72 -50.67
N ASN A 17 22.05 -11.76 -51.58
CA ASN A 17 20.79 -11.08 -51.96
C ASN A 17 19.68 -12.01 -52.48
N CYS A 18 18.42 -11.56 -52.32
CA CYS A 18 17.26 -11.56 -53.26
C CYS A 18 15.96 -11.44 -52.44
N THR A 19 14.86 -10.77 -52.79
CA THR A 19 14.38 -9.95 -53.90
C THR A 19 13.03 -9.35 -53.43
N GLU A 20 12.70 -8.13 -53.85
CA GLU A 20 11.39 -7.49 -53.64
C GLU A 20 10.31 -8.00 -54.62
N SER A 21 9.04 -7.82 -54.21
CA SER A 21 7.81 -7.47 -55.00
C SER A 21 6.59 -8.39 -54.70
N PRO A 22 5.34 -8.05 -55.08
CA PRO A 22 4.42 -7.18 -54.32
C PRO A 22 2.99 -7.77 -54.15
N HIS A 23 2.12 -7.04 -53.44
CA HIS A 23 0.64 -7.09 -53.43
C HIS A 23 -0.08 -8.42 -53.12
N ILE A 24 -1.00 -8.43 -52.12
CA ILE A 24 -2.46 -8.60 -52.30
C ILE A 24 -3.17 -8.05 -51.05
N ARG A 25 -3.98 -6.99 -51.25
CA ARG A 25 -5.04 -6.55 -50.33
C ARG A 25 -6.17 -7.57 -50.36
N ARG A 26 -6.60 -8.09 -49.21
CA ARG A 26 -7.96 -8.63 -49.04
C ARG A 26 -8.69 -7.84 -47.96
N LYS A 27 -9.64 -7.01 -48.43
CA LYS A 27 -10.75 -6.48 -47.64
C LYS A 27 -11.65 -7.66 -47.28
N ILE A 28 -11.87 -7.89 -45.98
CA ILE A 28 -13.05 -8.60 -45.51
C ILE A 28 -13.88 -7.54 -44.81
N GLY A 29 -14.94 -7.11 -45.49
CA GLY A 29 -15.99 -6.29 -44.91
C GLY A 29 -16.98 -7.21 -44.22
N THR A 30 -17.27 -6.92 -42.96
CA THR A 30 -18.45 -7.42 -42.28
C THR A 30 -19.15 -6.23 -41.64
N ASN A 31 -20.21 -5.80 -42.31
CA ASN A 31 -21.28 -4.98 -41.74
C ASN A 31 -21.87 -5.73 -40.55
N PHE A 32 -21.84 -5.13 -39.37
CA PHE A 32 -22.84 -5.41 -38.34
C PHE A 32 -23.38 -4.06 -37.85
N GLN A 33 -24.67 -3.85 -38.12
CA GLN A 33 -25.45 -2.71 -37.67
C GLN A 33 -25.44 -2.66 -36.15
N ILE A 34 -25.02 -1.52 -35.60
CA ILE A 34 -25.27 -1.15 -34.22
C ILE A 34 -26.72 -0.69 -34.17
N VAL A 35 -27.53 -1.40 -33.39
CA VAL A 35 -28.85 -0.94 -32.97
C VAL A 35 -28.61 -0.04 -31.76
N GLU A 36 -28.70 1.27 -31.98
CA GLU A 36 -28.85 2.27 -30.92
C GLU A 36 -30.29 2.20 -30.42
N ASP A 37 -30.50 1.77 -29.17
CA ASP A 37 -31.48 2.42 -28.28
C ASP A 37 -31.29 1.93 -26.85
N CYS A 38 -30.90 2.84 -25.94
CA CYS A 38 -31.20 2.82 -24.50
C CYS A 38 -30.51 4.03 -23.84
N THR A 39 -31.22 5.16 -23.86
CA THR A 39 -31.18 6.28 -22.90
C THR A 39 -30.00 6.33 -21.92
N GLU A 40 -28.96 7.07 -22.30
CA GLU A 40 -27.90 7.53 -21.40
C GLU A 40 -28.48 8.55 -20.40
N SER A 41 -28.54 8.17 -19.12
CA SER A 41 -28.63 9.13 -18.04
C SER A 41 -27.28 9.84 -17.93
N ASN A 42 -27.21 11.06 -18.47
CA ASN A 42 -26.10 12.00 -18.33
C ASN A 42 -25.78 12.27 -16.85
N LEU A 43 -24.81 11.53 -16.31
CA LEU A 43 -24.06 11.92 -15.11
C LEU A 43 -22.66 12.31 -15.57
N SER A 44 -22.40 13.61 -15.64
CA SER A 44 -21.05 14.13 -15.80
C SER A 44 -20.16 13.61 -14.66
N PRO A 45 -18.96 13.05 -14.92
CA PRO A 45 -18.08 12.61 -13.85
C PRO A 45 -17.58 13.84 -13.09
N SER A 46 -18.15 14.07 -11.91
CA SER A 46 -17.75 15.13 -10.98
C SER A 46 -16.27 14.96 -10.64
N SER A 47 -15.48 16.04 -10.76
CA SER A 47 -14.11 16.09 -10.25
C SER A 47 -14.11 15.74 -8.76
N LEU A 48 -13.41 14.68 -8.35
CA LEU A 48 -13.28 14.34 -6.93
C LEU A 48 -12.56 15.49 -6.22
N GLY A 49 -13.25 16.10 -5.26
CA GLY A 49 -12.74 17.18 -4.45
C GLY A 49 -12.08 16.70 -3.15
N ILE A 50 -11.40 17.64 -2.48
CA ILE A 50 -10.87 17.42 -1.12
C ILE A 50 -11.98 17.01 -0.14
N SER A 51 -13.18 17.57 -0.30
CA SER A 51 -14.34 17.23 0.53
C SER A 51 -14.75 15.77 0.38
N ASP A 52 -14.68 15.23 -0.84
CA ASP A 52 -15.03 13.84 -1.12
C ASP A 52 -14.02 12.91 -0.45
N LEU A 53 -12.72 13.20 -0.59
CA LEU A 53 -11.68 12.44 0.09
C LEU A 53 -11.88 12.48 1.62
N LEU A 54 -12.16 13.64 2.22
CA LEU A 54 -12.42 13.72 3.66
C LEU A 54 -13.62 12.87 4.09
N SER A 55 -14.69 12.83 3.29
CA SER A 55 -15.83 11.96 3.55
C SER A 55 -15.48 10.47 3.42
N LEU A 56 -14.57 10.09 2.51
CA LEU A 56 -14.09 8.71 2.40
C LEU A 56 -13.25 8.29 3.60
N LEU A 57 -12.49 9.20 4.21
CA LEU A 57 -11.63 8.90 5.35
C LEU A 57 -12.39 8.84 6.70
N ASP A 58 -13.67 9.24 6.72
CA ASP A 58 -14.56 9.18 7.88
C ASP A 58 -15.32 7.84 7.93
N PHE A 59 -15.01 7.05 8.96
CA PHE A 59 -15.57 5.72 9.21
C PHE A 59 -16.71 5.74 10.24
N SER A 60 -17.14 6.92 10.71
CA SER A 60 -18.16 7.05 11.76
C SER A 60 -19.53 6.45 11.38
N ALA A 61 -19.85 6.39 10.09
CA ALA A 61 -21.11 5.85 9.58
C ALA A 61 -21.04 4.37 9.15
N ILE A 62 -19.89 3.71 9.28
CA ILE A 62 -19.71 2.33 8.80
C ILE A 62 -20.08 1.33 9.91
N SER A 63 -20.85 0.30 9.55
CA SER A 63 -21.36 -0.69 10.51
C SER A 63 -20.95 -2.13 10.23
N THR A 64 -20.28 -2.42 9.10
CA THR A 64 -19.90 -3.80 8.76
C THR A 64 -18.44 -3.90 8.29
N SER A 65 -17.84 -5.08 8.50
CA SER A 65 -16.46 -5.36 8.04
C SER A 65 -16.33 -5.35 6.51
N LYS A 66 -17.39 -5.73 5.79
CA LYS A 66 -17.41 -5.68 4.32
C LYS A 66 -17.36 -4.23 3.83
N ASP A 67 -18.17 -3.34 4.41
CA ASP A 67 -18.18 -1.93 4.05
C ASP A 67 -16.82 -1.25 4.32
N ILE A 68 -16.08 -1.71 5.33
CA ILE A 68 -14.71 -1.25 5.59
C ILE A 68 -13.77 -1.65 4.46
N ALA A 69 -13.84 -2.91 3.98
CA ALA A 69 -13.03 -3.36 2.85
C ALA A 69 -13.37 -2.59 1.57
N ASP A 70 -14.66 -2.45 1.22
CA ASP A 70 -15.11 -1.69 0.06
C ASP A 70 -14.68 -0.20 0.17
N ARG A 71 -14.68 0.36 1.39
CA ARG A 71 -14.19 1.72 1.65
C ARG A 71 -12.69 1.83 1.43
N PHE A 72 -11.89 0.87 1.89
CA PHE A 72 -10.46 0.85 1.61
C PHE A 72 -10.17 0.81 0.11
N ASP A 73 -10.93 0.03 -0.65
CA ASP A 73 -10.82 -0.03 -2.12
C ASP A 73 -11.07 1.36 -2.73
N THR A 74 -12.15 2.01 -2.32
CA THR A 74 -12.50 3.35 -2.80
C THR A 74 -11.46 4.41 -2.41
N ILE A 75 -10.93 4.35 -1.17
CA ILE A 75 -9.85 5.23 -0.71
C ILE A 75 -8.60 5.03 -1.57
N ALA A 76 -8.23 3.77 -1.81
CA ALA A 76 -7.05 3.44 -2.57
C ALA A 76 -7.14 3.93 -4.01
N GLU A 77 -8.24 3.66 -4.71
CA GLU A 77 -8.47 4.15 -6.07
C GLU A 77 -8.47 5.69 -6.12
N THR A 78 -9.10 6.32 -5.14
CA THR A 78 -9.15 7.78 -5.03
C THR A 78 -7.74 8.36 -4.92
N ILE A 79 -6.92 7.84 -4.00
CA ILE A 79 -5.57 8.36 -3.76
C ILE A 79 -4.64 8.03 -4.92
N LEU A 80 -4.65 6.79 -5.43
CA LEU A 80 -3.72 6.32 -6.45
C LEU A 80 -3.98 6.94 -7.83
N HIS A 81 -5.21 7.37 -8.12
CA HIS A 81 -5.57 7.97 -9.42
C HIS A 81 -5.84 9.47 -9.37
N GLY A 82 -6.36 9.96 -8.25
CA GLY A 82 -6.94 11.30 -8.17
C GLY A 82 -6.11 12.30 -7.39
N PHE A 83 -5.04 11.87 -6.70
CA PHE A 83 -4.25 12.74 -5.83
C PHE A 83 -2.76 12.61 -6.05
N MET A 84 -2.06 13.72 -5.84
CA MET A 84 -0.60 13.80 -5.76
C MET A 84 -0.17 14.24 -4.38
N LEU A 85 0.97 13.72 -3.93
CA LEU A 85 1.63 14.16 -2.72
C LEU A 85 2.60 15.30 -3.08
N ARG A 86 2.37 16.48 -2.51
CA ARG A 86 3.15 17.70 -2.79
C ARG A 86 3.92 18.14 -1.55
N VAL A 87 5.22 18.35 -1.73
CA VAL A 87 6.08 19.02 -0.74
C VAL A 87 6.31 20.45 -1.21
N TYR A 88 5.87 21.41 -0.41
CA TYR A 88 6.12 22.83 -0.62
C TYR A 88 7.36 23.23 0.19
N ASP A 89 8.32 23.91 -0.43
CA ASP A 89 9.45 24.53 0.25
C ASP A 89 9.18 26.02 0.50
N ALA A 90 9.54 26.49 1.71
CA ALA A 90 9.43 27.89 2.10
C ALA A 90 10.70 28.71 1.83
N HIS A 91 11.81 28.08 1.46
CA HIS A 91 13.10 28.75 1.25
C HIS A 91 13.27 29.43 -0.12
N SER A 92 12.23 29.49 -0.96
CA SER A 92 12.25 30.38 -2.11
C SER A 92 12.23 31.83 -1.61
N SER A 93 13.41 32.43 -1.59
CA SER A 93 13.68 33.83 -1.25
C SER A 93 12.55 34.75 -1.72
N ALA A 94 12.12 35.62 -0.81
CA ALA A 94 11.17 36.71 -1.06
C ALA A 94 11.56 37.65 -2.23
N GLU A 95 12.74 37.45 -2.84
CA GLU A 95 13.21 38.19 -4.00
C GLU A 95 12.68 37.65 -5.36
N GLU A 96 12.14 36.42 -5.44
CA GLU A 96 11.59 35.87 -6.70
C GLU A 96 10.16 35.29 -6.61
N GLY A 97 9.55 35.23 -5.43
CA GLY A 97 8.12 34.90 -5.27
C GLY A 97 7.69 33.50 -5.76
N LYS A 98 8.63 32.57 -5.99
CA LYS A 98 8.37 31.28 -6.63
C LYS A 98 8.50 30.11 -5.64
N THR A 99 7.39 29.69 -5.03
CA THR A 99 7.34 28.49 -4.19
C THR A 99 7.83 27.27 -4.97
N VAL A 100 8.87 26.59 -4.47
CA VAL A 100 9.33 25.33 -5.06
C VAL A 100 8.39 24.23 -4.58
N VAL A 101 7.81 23.52 -5.54
CA VAL A 101 6.91 22.39 -5.29
C VAL A 101 7.56 21.13 -5.85
N VAL A 102 7.70 20.11 -5.00
CA VAL A 102 8.10 18.78 -5.44
C VAL A 102 6.89 17.87 -5.42
N ASP A 103 6.57 17.38 -6.60
CA ASP A 103 5.42 16.55 -6.88
C ASP A 103 5.76 15.06 -6.85
N PHE A 104 4.91 14.29 -6.20
CA PHE A 104 5.00 12.84 -6.13
C PHE A 104 3.67 12.18 -6.45
N GLU A 105 3.73 11.12 -7.24
CA GLU A 105 2.64 10.16 -7.40
C GLU A 105 2.72 9.11 -6.28
N VAL A 106 1.57 8.73 -5.74
CA VAL A 106 1.48 7.58 -4.82
C VAL A 106 1.36 6.31 -5.64
N LEU A 107 2.26 5.35 -5.43
CA LEU A 107 2.26 4.08 -6.16
C LEU A 107 1.75 2.90 -5.31
N GLU A 108 1.82 3.01 -3.99
CA GLU A 108 1.52 1.92 -3.06
C GLU A 108 1.11 2.46 -1.70
N LEU A 109 0.02 1.91 -1.16
CA LEU A 109 -0.43 2.16 0.21
C LEU A 109 -0.97 0.91 0.91
N GLU A 110 -1.01 0.94 2.25
CA GLU A 110 -1.60 -0.12 3.09
C GLU A 110 -2.62 0.46 4.07
N CYS A 111 -3.84 -0.07 4.04
CA CYS A 111 -4.90 0.33 4.97
C CYS A 111 -4.92 -0.58 6.20
N TYR A 112 -5.21 0.03 7.35
CA TYR A 112 -5.46 -0.70 8.58
C TYR A 112 -6.38 0.13 9.47
N LEU A 113 -7.29 -0.54 10.17
CA LEU A 113 -8.29 0.12 11.00
C LEU A 113 -8.64 -0.77 12.19
N TYR A 114 -8.62 -0.17 13.37
CA TYR A 114 -9.22 -0.72 14.56
C TYR A 114 -10.56 -0.03 14.78
N MET A 115 -11.63 -0.80 14.66
CA MET A 115 -13.00 -0.39 14.94
C MET A 115 -13.63 -1.47 15.83
N PRO A 116 -13.91 -1.19 17.10
CA PRO A 116 -14.44 -2.16 18.04
C PRO A 116 -15.67 -2.89 17.51
N GLU A 117 -15.75 -4.19 17.80
CA GLU A 117 -16.86 -5.09 17.44
C GLU A 117 -17.09 -5.32 15.93
N ILE A 118 -16.51 -4.49 15.06
CA ILE A 118 -16.73 -4.52 13.60
C ILE A 118 -15.45 -4.99 12.87
N HIS A 119 -14.30 -4.40 13.21
CA HIS A 119 -13.03 -4.66 12.53
C HIS A 119 -11.83 -4.38 13.46
N GLU A 120 -11.50 -5.36 14.29
CA GLU A 120 -10.45 -5.22 15.31
C GLU A 120 -9.09 -5.69 14.79
N ASP A 121 -8.49 -4.93 13.88
CA ASP A 121 -7.16 -5.24 13.37
C ASP A 121 -6.08 -5.01 14.45
N PRO A 122 -5.44 -6.09 14.97
CA PRO A 122 -4.48 -5.99 16.06
C PRO A 122 -3.13 -5.42 15.61
N PHE A 123 -2.94 -5.18 14.31
CA PHE A 123 -1.71 -4.65 13.73
C PHE A 123 -1.75 -3.13 13.52
N THR A 124 -2.87 -2.50 13.86
CA THR A 124 -2.99 -1.04 13.82
C THR A 124 -2.05 -0.40 14.85
N HIS A 125 -1.58 0.82 14.54
CA HIS A 125 -0.96 1.66 15.57
C HIS A 125 -2.00 2.17 16.58
N GLY A 126 -3.22 2.46 16.12
CA GLY A 126 -4.39 2.75 16.96
C GLY A 126 -4.20 3.95 17.89
N SER A 127 -3.29 4.86 17.57
CA SER A 127 -2.96 5.97 18.47
C SER A 127 -4.09 7.00 18.54
N GLU A 128 -4.09 7.82 19.59
CA GLU A 128 -5.12 8.84 19.80
C GLU A 128 -5.20 9.83 18.64
N GLU A 129 -4.06 10.14 18.01
CA GLU A 129 -3.99 11.04 16.86
C GLU A 129 -4.64 10.47 15.60
N GLN A 130 -4.80 9.15 15.52
CA GLN A 130 -5.45 8.46 14.39
C GLN A 130 -6.98 8.41 14.53
N LYS A 131 -7.56 9.00 15.59
CA LYS A 131 -9.02 9.12 15.76
C LYS A 131 -9.67 10.07 14.76
N TRP A 132 -8.92 11.01 14.20
CA TRP A 132 -9.43 12.05 13.33
C TRP A 132 -8.90 11.86 11.93
N SER A 133 -9.79 11.80 10.95
CA SER A 133 -9.43 11.65 9.54
C SER A 133 -8.72 12.88 8.96
N GLY A 134 -8.00 12.68 7.85
CA GLY A 134 -7.45 13.78 7.05
C GLY A 134 -6.16 14.42 7.58
N ARG A 135 -5.41 13.72 8.44
CA ARG A 135 -4.14 14.20 9.00
C ARG A 135 -2.98 13.27 8.65
N TRP A 136 -1.78 13.82 8.70
CA TRP A 136 -0.53 13.06 8.66
C TRP A 136 -0.21 12.50 10.04
N TYR A 137 0.01 11.19 10.10
CA TYR A 137 0.49 10.52 11.29
C TYR A 137 1.83 9.85 11.01
N PHE A 138 2.87 10.25 11.75
CA PHE A 138 4.15 9.56 11.73
C PHE A 138 4.20 8.49 12.81
N HIS A 139 4.70 7.31 12.46
CA HIS A 139 4.76 6.17 13.39
C HIS A 139 5.49 6.53 14.68
N ARG A 140 4.85 6.23 15.83
CA ARG A 140 5.41 6.50 17.16
C ARG A 140 6.07 5.27 17.78
N ALA A 141 7.06 5.51 18.62
CA ALA A 141 7.62 4.47 19.47
C ALA A 141 6.54 4.03 20.50
N PRO A 142 6.50 2.74 20.89
CA PRO A 142 5.52 2.26 21.86
C PRO A 142 5.62 3.07 23.16
N ARG A 143 4.52 3.67 23.60
CA ARG A 143 4.44 4.26 24.94
C ARG A 143 4.16 3.11 25.90
N ARG A 144 5.11 2.76 26.78
CA ARG A 144 4.78 1.91 27.92
C ARG A 144 3.74 2.65 28.76
N THR A 145 2.52 2.14 28.84
CA THR A 145 1.56 2.58 29.86
C THR A 145 2.13 2.19 31.22
N PRO A 146 2.08 3.06 32.25
CA PRO A 146 2.32 2.59 33.61
C PRO A 146 1.28 1.50 33.90
N ALA A 147 1.72 0.37 34.47
CA ALA A 147 0.79 -0.60 35.02
C ALA A 147 -0.15 0.10 36.03
N PRO A 148 -1.40 -0.37 36.21
CA PRO A 148 -2.25 0.14 37.27
C PRO A 148 -1.68 -0.32 38.62
N SER A 149 -0.71 0.42 39.16
CA SER A 149 -0.23 0.21 40.52
C SER A 149 -1.20 0.94 41.46
N SER A 150 -1.99 0.15 42.17
CA SER A 150 -2.61 0.51 43.43
C SER A 150 -1.54 1.06 44.39
N THR A 151 -1.41 2.38 44.43
CA THR A 151 -1.08 3.23 45.59
C THR A 151 -0.65 4.58 45.06
N ALA A 152 -1.34 5.62 45.53
CA ALA A 152 -0.99 7.00 45.27
C ALA A 152 0.43 7.27 45.79
N SER A 153 1.40 7.39 44.89
CA SER A 153 2.64 8.10 45.18
C SER A 153 2.84 9.16 44.10
N THR A 154 2.78 10.39 44.57
CA THR A 154 3.05 11.63 43.86
C THR A 154 4.51 11.65 43.41
N SER A 155 4.77 11.09 42.23
CA SER A 155 6.00 11.39 41.48
C SER A 155 5.68 11.39 39.98
N ALA A 156 5.20 12.54 39.52
CA ALA A 156 5.16 12.89 38.11
C ALA A 156 6.59 12.97 37.57
N THR A 157 7.20 11.82 37.31
CA THR A 157 8.46 11.73 36.59
C THR A 157 8.16 12.03 35.13
N SER A 158 8.40 13.29 34.76
CA SER A 158 8.52 13.76 33.39
C SER A 158 9.36 12.77 32.59
N ARG A 159 8.72 12.07 31.65
CA ARG A 159 9.39 11.11 30.76
C ARG A 159 10.35 11.90 29.88
N VAL A 160 11.64 11.62 30.00
CA VAL A 160 12.67 12.14 29.08
C VAL A 160 12.25 11.77 27.65
N PRO A 161 12.00 12.76 26.77
CA PRO A 161 11.73 12.49 25.37
C PRO A 161 12.95 11.76 24.80
N THR A 162 12.74 10.63 24.11
CA THR A 162 13.79 10.03 23.27
C THR A 162 14.32 11.09 22.31
N ALA A 163 15.58 11.00 21.86
CA ALA A 163 16.15 11.94 20.87
C ALA A 163 15.28 12.17 19.61
N ALA A 164 14.39 11.23 19.27
CA ALA A 164 13.42 11.34 18.18
C ALA A 164 12.05 11.92 18.58
N GLY A 165 11.92 12.58 19.75
CA GLY A 165 10.66 13.19 20.20
C GLY A 165 9.46 12.23 20.38
N GLY A 166 9.72 10.92 20.53
CA GLY A 166 8.69 9.88 20.61
C GLY A 166 8.27 9.30 19.26
N TYR A 167 8.82 9.77 18.15
CA TYR A 167 8.68 9.16 16.83
C TYR A 167 9.64 7.98 16.66
N ARG A 168 9.30 7.04 15.76
CA ARG A 168 10.23 5.99 15.36
C ARG A 168 11.34 6.60 14.49
N GLY A 169 12.55 6.05 14.62
CA GLY A 169 13.69 6.36 13.75
C GLY A 169 14.15 5.13 12.93
N GLY A 170 15.18 5.31 12.12
CA GLY A 170 15.80 4.24 11.33
C GLY A 170 14.84 3.59 10.33
N THR A 171 14.82 2.26 10.27
CA THR A 171 13.97 1.46 9.35
C THR A 171 12.53 1.26 9.83
N ARG A 172 12.14 1.88 10.95
CA ARG A 172 10.81 1.74 11.54
C ARG A 172 9.96 3.01 11.41
N LYS A 173 10.38 3.95 10.56
CA LYS A 173 9.59 5.15 10.24
C LYS A 173 8.47 4.77 9.26
N GLY A 174 7.36 5.48 9.34
CA GLY A 174 6.25 5.39 8.41
C GLY A 174 5.38 6.64 8.52
N LEU A 175 4.62 6.89 7.45
CA LEU A 175 3.72 8.02 7.32
C LEU A 175 2.36 7.51 6.86
N ASP A 176 1.35 7.76 7.68
CA ASP A 176 -0.03 7.38 7.41
C ASP A 176 -0.89 8.62 7.15
N LEU A 177 -1.84 8.49 6.23
CA LEU A 177 -3.03 9.34 6.20
C LEU A 177 -4.06 8.75 7.18
N THR A 178 -4.50 9.52 8.16
CA THR A 178 -5.37 9.02 9.22
C THR A 178 -6.77 8.63 8.73
N LEU A 179 -7.26 7.48 9.22
CA LEU A 179 -8.61 6.95 9.01
C LEU A 179 -9.31 6.89 10.37
N GLY A 180 -10.47 7.49 10.53
CA GLY A 180 -11.13 7.59 11.83
C GLY A 180 -12.47 8.28 11.76
N GLY A 181 -12.82 9.07 12.77
CA GLY A 181 -14.00 9.93 12.74
C GLY A 181 -13.82 11.21 11.91
N PRO A 182 -14.79 12.13 11.93
CA PRO A 182 -14.76 13.36 11.15
C PRO A 182 -13.49 14.19 11.37
N ALA A 183 -12.96 14.79 10.32
CA ALA A 183 -11.73 15.59 10.37
C ALA A 183 -11.84 16.83 11.29
N THR A 184 -13.05 17.35 11.44
CA THR A 184 -13.41 18.48 12.31
C THR A 184 -14.39 18.03 13.38
N THR A 185 -13.87 17.60 14.52
CA THR A 185 -14.67 17.47 15.73
C THR A 185 -14.32 18.61 16.67
N VAL A 186 -15.31 19.46 16.92
CA VAL A 186 -15.29 20.35 18.07
C VAL A 186 -15.43 19.46 19.30
N THR A 187 -14.32 19.09 19.93
CA THR A 187 -14.35 18.43 21.23
C THR A 187 -14.77 19.47 22.27
N SER A 188 -16.07 19.60 22.49
CA SER A 188 -16.60 20.36 23.63
C SER A 188 -16.36 19.57 24.91
N HIS A 189 -15.86 20.22 25.96
CA HIS A 189 -15.80 19.61 27.29
C HIS A 189 -17.19 19.18 27.81
N TYR A 190 -18.27 19.76 27.28
CA TYR A 190 -19.65 19.46 27.67
C TYR A 190 -20.27 18.29 26.90
N PHE A 191 -19.69 17.90 25.76
CA PHE A 191 -20.17 16.76 24.95
C PHE A 191 -19.01 15.79 24.73
N PRO A 192 -18.81 14.80 25.62
CA PRO A 192 -17.74 13.82 25.45
C PRO A 192 -17.93 13.10 24.11
N ALA A 193 -16.84 13.06 23.32
CA ALA A 193 -16.81 12.28 22.10
C ALA A 193 -17.14 10.80 22.40
N PRO A 194 -17.74 10.07 21.45
CA PRO A 194 -18.00 8.64 21.61
C PRO A 194 -16.75 7.93 22.12
N LYS A 195 -16.91 7.10 23.16
CA LYS A 195 -15.79 6.47 23.88
C LYS A 195 -14.90 5.59 22.99
N GLU A 196 -15.44 5.10 21.88
CA GLU A 196 -14.82 4.09 21.04
C GLU A 196 -14.90 4.48 19.55
N LEU A 197 -14.02 5.40 19.16
CA LEU A 197 -13.88 5.81 17.77
C LEU A 197 -12.94 4.88 17.03
N ALA A 198 -13.24 4.64 15.75
CA ALA A 198 -12.36 3.97 14.82
C ALA A 198 -10.99 4.69 14.73
N ARG A 199 -9.91 3.91 14.63
CA ARG A 199 -8.53 4.42 14.59
C ARG A 199 -7.71 3.65 13.59
N GLY A 200 -7.14 4.34 12.63
CA GLY A 200 -6.40 3.69 11.56
C GLY A 200 -5.61 4.64 10.70
N GLY A 201 -5.06 4.07 9.64
CA GLY A 201 -4.24 4.79 8.70
C GLY A 201 -4.18 4.10 7.35
N ALA A 202 -3.95 4.90 6.30
CA ALA A 202 -3.43 4.46 5.03
C ALA A 202 -1.93 4.79 4.99
N LEU A 203 -1.08 3.80 5.22
CA LEU A 203 0.37 3.90 5.19
C LEU A 203 0.84 4.12 3.76
N LEU A 204 1.50 5.25 3.49
CA LEU A 204 2.17 5.46 2.21
C LEU A 204 3.48 4.66 2.17
N ARG A 205 3.62 3.80 1.16
CA ARG A 205 4.76 2.89 1.06
C ARG A 205 5.73 3.24 -0.05
N THR A 206 5.20 3.53 -1.23
CA THR A 206 6.00 3.85 -2.40
C THR A 206 5.44 5.07 -3.11
N ILE A 207 6.32 6.01 -3.42
CA ILE A 207 6.02 7.21 -4.21
C ILE A 207 6.98 7.32 -5.38
N ARG A 208 6.57 8.00 -6.45
CA ARG A 208 7.42 8.34 -7.59
C ARG A 208 7.47 9.84 -7.76
N ARG A 209 8.67 10.41 -7.77
CA ARG A 209 8.85 11.84 -8.04
C ARG A 209 8.56 12.13 -9.51
N VAL A 210 7.73 13.13 -9.78
CA VAL A 210 7.29 13.42 -11.15
C VAL A 210 8.43 13.98 -12.01
N SER A 211 9.29 14.82 -11.45
CA SER A 211 10.31 15.54 -12.22
C SER A 211 11.39 14.66 -12.84
N ASP A 212 11.73 13.53 -12.21
CA ASP A 212 12.83 12.64 -12.63
C ASP A 212 12.45 11.16 -12.70
N GLY A 213 11.20 10.82 -12.36
CA GLY A 213 10.71 9.44 -12.32
C GLY A 213 11.32 8.58 -11.20
N LYS A 214 12.05 9.18 -10.25
CA LYS A 214 12.70 8.44 -9.16
C LYS A 214 11.64 7.79 -8.27
N VAL A 215 11.70 6.47 -8.16
CA VAL A 215 10.86 5.68 -7.25
C VAL A 215 11.51 5.61 -5.87
N VAL A 216 10.77 6.00 -4.84
CA VAL A 216 11.15 5.87 -3.43
C VAL A 216 10.30 4.77 -2.81
N SER A 217 10.87 3.56 -2.72
CA SER A 217 10.18 2.37 -2.22
C SER A 217 10.50 2.07 -0.76
N GLY A 218 9.46 2.07 0.07
CA GLY A 218 9.53 1.73 1.50
C GLY A 218 9.16 2.92 2.39
N PRO A 219 8.31 2.71 3.42
CA PRO A 219 7.82 3.79 4.28
C PRO A 219 8.92 4.65 4.91
N SER A 220 10.02 4.02 5.35
CA SER A 220 11.09 4.77 6.00
C SER A 220 11.88 5.65 5.03
N LEU A 221 12.11 5.19 3.80
CA LEU A 221 12.82 5.97 2.77
C LEU A 221 11.93 7.11 2.25
N LEU A 222 10.62 6.89 2.17
CA LEU A 222 9.65 7.93 1.90
C LEU A 222 9.72 9.05 2.94
N VAL A 223 9.73 8.70 4.23
CA VAL A 223 9.89 9.69 5.31
C VAL A 223 11.24 10.41 5.21
N ASP A 224 12.34 9.70 4.95
CA ASP A 224 13.66 10.32 4.78
C ASP A 224 13.69 11.31 3.61
N GLU A 225 12.98 11.01 2.52
CA GLU A 225 12.86 11.90 1.37
C GLU A 225 12.08 13.19 1.71
N ILE A 226 10.99 13.08 2.49
CA ILE A 226 10.23 14.24 2.96
C ILE A 226 11.07 15.10 3.91
N LEU A 227 11.80 14.47 4.84
CA LEU A 227 12.71 15.16 5.76
C LEU A 227 13.79 15.95 4.98
N ARG A 228 14.40 15.30 3.99
CA ARG A 228 15.41 15.92 3.12
C ARG A 228 14.85 17.12 2.36
N LEU A 229 13.64 17.01 1.81
CA LEU A 229 13.00 18.10 1.06
C LEU A 229 12.53 19.26 1.94
N SER A 230 12.26 18.99 3.22
CA SER A 230 11.80 19.99 4.18
C SER A 230 12.95 20.59 5.01
N ASP A 231 14.20 20.23 4.70
CA ASP A 231 15.39 20.56 5.48
C ASP A 231 15.20 20.30 6.99
N ALA A 232 14.62 19.14 7.32
CA ALA A 232 14.35 18.72 8.68
C ALA A 232 15.30 17.59 9.09
N SER A 233 15.91 17.74 10.26
CA SER A 233 16.88 16.76 10.79
C SER A 233 16.22 15.45 11.24
N ASN A 234 14.95 15.51 11.66
CA ASN A 234 14.16 14.38 12.11
C ASN A 234 12.66 14.72 12.12
N ILE A 235 11.80 13.74 12.41
CA ILE A 235 10.34 13.92 12.39
C ILE A 235 9.85 14.96 13.42
N ALA A 236 10.47 15.03 14.60
CA ALA A 236 10.06 15.99 15.61
C ALA A 236 10.37 17.43 15.17
N ASP A 237 11.54 17.64 14.56
CA ASP A 237 11.91 18.91 13.92
C ASP A 237 10.95 19.28 12.78
N LEU A 238 10.65 18.34 11.89
CA LEU A 238 9.66 18.54 10.83
C LEU A 238 8.30 18.98 11.37
N VAL A 239 7.72 18.21 12.30
CA VAL A 239 6.35 18.47 12.78
C VAL A 239 6.30 19.70 13.67
N ASN A 240 7.23 19.86 14.60
CA ASN A 240 7.13 20.91 15.62
C ASN A 240 7.72 22.24 15.16
N MET A 241 8.83 22.22 14.40
CA MET A 241 9.52 23.44 14.00
C MET A 241 9.13 23.88 12.59
N LYS A 242 9.13 22.94 11.63
CA LYS A 242 8.87 23.28 10.23
C LYS A 242 7.37 23.41 9.93
N TRP A 243 6.53 22.56 10.52
CA TRP A 243 5.08 22.53 10.29
C TRP A 243 4.27 23.23 11.39
N ASP A 244 4.90 23.68 12.48
CA ASP A 244 4.23 24.32 13.62
C ASP A 244 3.06 23.48 14.19
N GLY A 245 3.25 22.16 14.25
CA GLY A 245 2.25 21.19 14.69
C GLY A 245 1.10 20.94 13.70
N ASN A 246 1.07 21.62 12.55
CA ASN A 246 0.03 21.46 11.54
C ASN A 246 0.25 20.18 10.73
N THR A 247 -0.55 19.17 11.05
CA THR A 247 -0.53 17.85 10.39
C THR A 247 -1.68 17.67 9.40
N ASN A 248 -2.39 18.72 9.00
CA ASN A 248 -3.49 18.57 8.04
C ASN A 248 -2.98 18.10 6.68
N ALA A 249 -3.51 16.98 6.18
CA ALA A 249 -3.04 16.40 4.93
C ALA A 249 -3.66 17.04 3.68
N VAL A 250 -4.82 17.69 3.82
CA VAL A 250 -5.65 18.13 2.67
C VAL A 250 -6.09 19.60 2.74
N SER A 251 -5.46 20.43 3.57
CA SER A 251 -5.91 21.82 3.76
C SER A 251 -5.72 22.69 2.51
N SER A 252 -6.71 23.52 2.22
CA SER A 252 -6.65 24.60 1.22
C SER A 252 -6.12 25.92 1.77
N SER A 253 -5.83 26.01 3.08
CA SER A 253 -5.35 27.25 3.71
C SER A 253 -4.05 27.74 3.08
N PRO A 254 -3.79 29.07 3.08
CA PRO A 254 -2.56 29.64 2.55
C PRO A 254 -1.35 28.90 3.10
N ILE A 255 -0.36 28.65 2.24
CA ILE A 255 0.90 28.04 2.63
C ILE A 255 1.51 28.93 3.72
N THR A 256 1.70 28.38 4.92
CA THR A 256 2.43 29.05 6.00
C THR A 256 3.87 29.28 5.54
N ALA A 257 4.60 30.20 6.16
CA ALA A 257 5.98 30.53 5.81
C ALA A 257 7.02 29.39 6.04
N GLY A 258 6.57 28.14 6.19
CA GLY A 258 7.39 26.93 6.40
C GLY A 258 7.01 25.83 5.40
N PRO A 259 7.88 24.81 5.21
CA PRO A 259 7.59 23.74 4.27
C PRO A 259 6.36 22.95 4.71
N THR A 260 5.54 22.47 3.77
CA THR A 260 4.34 21.69 4.10
C THR A 260 4.17 20.49 3.17
N LEU A 261 3.49 19.46 3.66
CA LEU A 261 3.16 18.25 2.89
C LEU A 261 1.64 18.17 2.71
N ARG A 262 1.16 18.06 1.47
CA ARG A 262 -0.28 17.98 1.18
C ARG A 262 -0.60 16.94 0.13
N LEU A 263 -1.79 16.33 0.24
CA LEU A 263 -2.45 15.64 -0.86
C LEU A 263 -3.25 16.68 -1.65
N CYS A 264 -2.99 16.76 -2.94
CA CYS A 264 -3.64 17.70 -3.85
C CYS A 264 -4.32 16.92 -4.98
N PRO A 265 -5.58 17.26 -5.35
CA PRO A 265 -6.24 16.67 -6.50
C PRO A 265 -5.43 16.87 -7.78
N VAL A 266 -5.42 15.84 -8.63
CA VAL A 266 -4.87 15.87 -9.99
C VAL A 266 -5.89 16.54 -10.91
N GLY A 267 -5.43 17.35 -11.87
CA GLY A 267 -6.33 18.03 -12.81
C GLY A 267 -7.09 17.03 -13.70
N GLN A 268 -8.34 17.34 -14.08
CA GLN A 268 -9.16 16.45 -14.91
C GLN A 268 -8.50 16.02 -16.24
N LEU A 269 -7.70 16.89 -16.85
CA LEU A 269 -6.97 16.58 -18.10
C LEU A 269 -5.85 15.55 -17.90
N GLU A 270 -5.24 15.51 -16.72
CA GLU A 270 -4.22 14.52 -16.35
C GLU A 270 -4.86 13.18 -15.97
N MET A 271 -6.05 13.20 -15.36
CA MET A 271 -6.82 11.99 -15.00
C MET A 271 -7.36 11.18 -16.19
N GLN A 272 -7.47 11.77 -17.38
CA GLN A 272 -7.98 11.09 -18.59
C GLN A 272 -6.93 10.25 -19.30
N GLN A 273 -5.65 10.36 -18.93
CA GLN A 273 -4.62 9.43 -19.37
C GLN A 273 -4.80 8.10 -18.62
N HIS A 274 -4.61 6.97 -19.32
CA HIS A 274 -4.94 5.61 -18.86
C HIS A 274 -4.75 5.40 -17.35
N LYS A 275 -5.87 5.28 -16.61
CA LYS A 275 -5.83 4.92 -15.19
C LYS A 275 -5.21 3.53 -15.06
N PRO A 276 -4.08 3.38 -14.36
CA PRO A 276 -3.48 2.08 -14.17
C PRO A 276 -4.42 1.17 -13.35
N THR A 277 -4.36 -0.13 -13.59
CA THR A 277 -5.07 -1.09 -12.75
C THR A 277 -4.55 -1.02 -11.31
N VAL A 278 -5.45 -0.87 -10.34
CA VAL A 278 -5.14 -1.00 -8.92
C VAL A 278 -5.19 -2.48 -8.57
N TYR A 279 -4.05 -3.00 -8.12
CA TYR A 279 -3.93 -4.37 -7.64
C TYR A 279 -4.01 -4.38 -6.12
N GLN A 280 -4.56 -5.46 -5.59
CA GLN A 280 -4.65 -5.68 -4.15
C GLN A 280 -3.79 -6.87 -3.74
N SER A 281 -3.20 -6.81 -2.54
CA SER A 281 -2.51 -7.95 -1.93
C SER A 281 -2.61 -7.90 -0.41
N PRO A 282 -2.19 -8.95 0.31
CA PRO A 282 -1.90 -8.84 1.72
C PRO A 282 -0.90 -7.74 2.06
N ARG A 283 -0.97 -7.24 3.30
CA ARG A 283 -0.05 -6.24 3.86
C ARG A 283 1.34 -6.84 4.11
N ILE A 284 2.37 -6.05 3.84
CA ILE A 284 3.77 -6.39 4.06
C ILE A 284 4.12 -6.20 5.54
N GLY A 285 4.88 -7.16 6.09
CA GLY A 285 5.40 -7.09 7.46
C GLY A 285 4.52 -7.81 8.49
N LEU A 286 3.44 -8.45 8.03
CA LEU A 286 2.71 -9.43 8.82
C LEU A 286 3.31 -10.82 8.60
N ASP A 287 3.45 -11.57 9.69
CA ASP A 287 3.86 -12.96 9.67
C ASP A 287 3.11 -13.76 10.74
N LEU A 288 3.21 -15.08 10.62
CA LEU A 288 2.63 -16.05 11.54
C LEU A 288 3.61 -16.44 12.66
N SER A 289 4.72 -15.71 12.83
CA SER A 289 5.80 -16.06 13.75
C SER A 289 5.51 -15.67 15.20
N HIS A 290 4.31 -15.97 15.67
CA HIS A 290 3.82 -15.58 17.00
C HIS A 290 3.32 -16.77 17.81
N SER A 291 3.67 -16.84 19.09
CA SER A 291 3.32 -17.95 19.99
C SER A 291 1.84 -18.03 20.34
N SER A 292 1.09 -16.94 20.17
CA SER A 292 -0.36 -16.92 20.40
C SER A 292 -1.18 -17.63 19.32
N ILE A 293 -0.55 -18.03 18.20
CA ILE A 293 -1.24 -18.82 17.17
C ILE A 293 -1.22 -20.28 17.62
N PRO A 294 -2.37 -20.92 17.87
CA PRO A 294 -2.41 -22.33 18.20
C PRO A 294 -1.91 -23.14 17.00
N LEU A 295 -1.08 -24.15 17.28
CA LEU A 295 -0.63 -25.07 16.24
C LEU A 295 -1.83 -25.84 15.66
N PRO A 296 -1.84 -26.12 14.35
CA PRO A 296 -2.85 -26.97 13.74
C PRO A 296 -2.91 -28.35 14.41
N ILE A 297 -4.10 -28.79 14.85
CA ILE A 297 -4.32 -30.14 15.38
C ILE A 297 -5.16 -30.91 14.36
N LEU A 298 -4.50 -31.74 13.55
CA LEU A 298 -5.18 -32.58 12.56
C LEU A 298 -6.32 -33.41 13.21
N PRO A 299 -7.51 -33.49 12.58
CA PRO A 299 -7.87 -32.93 11.26
C PRO A 299 -8.42 -31.49 11.31
N SER A 300 -8.49 -30.84 12.48
CA SER A 300 -9.14 -29.55 12.66
C SER A 300 -8.16 -28.36 12.66
N TYR A 301 -8.44 -27.39 11.80
CA TYR A 301 -7.67 -26.15 11.69
C TYR A 301 -8.41 -24.93 12.25
N ALA A 302 -9.63 -25.13 12.79
CA ALA A 302 -10.55 -24.05 13.12
C ALA A 302 -9.94 -23.01 14.07
N ALA A 303 -9.36 -23.46 15.20
CA ALA A 303 -8.76 -22.57 16.19
C ALA A 303 -7.58 -21.74 15.63
N THR A 304 -6.79 -22.33 14.72
CA THR A 304 -5.71 -21.63 14.04
C THR A 304 -6.26 -20.60 13.06
N LEU A 305 -7.27 -20.96 12.25
CA LEU A 305 -7.82 -20.11 11.20
C LEU A 305 -8.61 -18.90 11.72
N ILE A 306 -9.27 -19.02 12.88
CA ILE A 306 -9.99 -17.90 13.50
C ILE A 306 -9.06 -16.94 14.28
N ASN A 307 -7.78 -17.29 14.44
CA ASN A 307 -6.84 -16.43 15.14
C ASN A 307 -6.70 -15.09 14.38
N PRO A 308 -6.82 -13.92 15.04
CA PRO A 308 -6.79 -12.62 14.36
C PRO A 308 -5.56 -12.43 13.46
N ARG A 309 -4.38 -12.91 13.87
CA ARG A 309 -3.16 -12.82 13.05
C ARG A 309 -3.27 -13.62 11.76
N VAL A 310 -3.88 -14.79 11.81
CA VAL A 310 -4.13 -15.65 10.64
C VAL A 310 -5.24 -15.09 9.75
N SER A 311 -6.26 -14.46 10.34
CA SER A 311 -7.31 -13.77 9.59
C SER A 311 -6.73 -12.61 8.78
N PHE A 312 -6.05 -11.69 9.46
CA PHE A 312 -5.58 -10.42 8.89
C PHE A 312 -4.36 -10.54 7.98
N ILE A 313 -3.52 -11.58 8.11
CA ILE A 313 -2.39 -11.78 7.19
C ILE A 313 -2.83 -12.06 5.76
N SER A 314 -4.08 -12.46 5.54
CA SER A 314 -4.60 -12.75 4.20
C SER A 314 -5.56 -11.68 3.68
N CYS A 315 -5.87 -10.65 4.48
CA CYS A 315 -6.72 -9.54 4.05
C CYS A 315 -5.99 -8.70 3.00
N SER A 316 -6.67 -8.41 1.89
CA SER A 316 -6.11 -7.71 0.73
C SER A 316 -6.03 -6.18 0.90
N TYR A 317 -5.52 -5.71 2.04
CA TYR A 317 -5.49 -4.28 2.40
C TYR A 317 -4.23 -3.53 1.97
N ARG A 318 -3.45 -4.09 1.04
CA ARG A 318 -2.36 -3.39 0.36
C ARG A 318 -2.78 -3.13 -1.08
N TYR A 319 -2.64 -1.88 -1.50
CA TYR A 319 -3.09 -1.40 -2.80
C TYR A 319 -1.93 -0.80 -3.55
N PHE A 320 -1.83 -1.09 -4.85
CA PHE A 320 -0.71 -0.60 -5.63
C PHE A 320 -0.98 -0.55 -7.14
N VAL A 321 -0.23 0.31 -7.82
CA VAL A 321 -0.19 0.46 -9.28
C VAL A 321 1.22 0.21 -9.80
N HIS A 322 1.36 -0.01 -11.10
CA HIS A 322 2.64 -0.24 -11.78
C HIS A 322 3.53 -1.31 -11.11
N PRO A 323 3.09 -2.59 -11.03
CA PRO A 323 3.79 -3.65 -10.31
C PRO A 323 5.28 -3.84 -10.69
N HIS A 324 5.65 -3.58 -11.94
CA HIS A 324 7.04 -3.64 -12.42
C HIS A 324 7.99 -2.64 -11.72
N LEU A 325 7.47 -1.58 -11.09
CA LEU A 325 8.27 -0.63 -10.30
C LEU A 325 8.47 -1.10 -8.85
N LEU A 326 7.65 -2.03 -8.35
CA LEU A 326 7.62 -2.46 -6.96
C LEU A 326 8.52 -3.66 -6.72
N THR A 327 9.81 -3.46 -6.99
CA THR A 327 10.79 -4.55 -7.00
C THR A 327 11.45 -4.79 -5.64
N VAL A 328 11.30 -3.87 -4.69
CA VAL A 328 11.98 -3.83 -3.38
C VAL A 328 11.00 -4.07 -2.24
N ASN A 329 11.24 -5.08 -1.40
CA ASN A 329 10.39 -5.54 -0.30
C ASN A 329 8.96 -5.93 -0.73
N GLY A 330 8.41 -7.02 -0.21
CA GLY A 330 7.05 -7.44 -0.57
C GLY A 330 6.86 -7.88 -2.03
N ARG A 331 7.94 -8.23 -2.75
CA ARG A 331 7.85 -8.76 -4.13
C ARG A 331 6.93 -9.98 -4.22
N GLY A 332 6.93 -10.85 -3.22
CA GLY A 332 5.99 -11.97 -3.13
C GLY A 332 4.53 -11.53 -2.99
N HIS A 333 4.28 -10.45 -2.26
CA HIS A 333 2.93 -9.89 -2.06
C HIS A 333 2.43 -9.26 -3.35
N THR A 334 3.29 -8.50 -4.04
CA THR A 334 3.00 -7.93 -5.36
C THR A 334 2.70 -9.03 -6.38
N PHE A 335 3.52 -10.10 -6.41
CA PHE A 335 3.28 -11.25 -7.28
C PHE A 335 1.93 -11.90 -7.00
N PHE A 336 1.65 -12.19 -5.72
CA PHE A 336 0.40 -12.80 -5.31
C PHE A 336 -0.81 -11.94 -5.67
N GLY A 337 -0.74 -10.62 -5.47
CA GLY A 337 -1.81 -9.70 -5.83
C GLY A 337 -2.10 -9.67 -7.33
N VAL A 338 -1.07 -9.54 -8.16
CA VAL A 338 -1.24 -9.57 -9.63
C VAL A 338 -1.76 -10.93 -10.09
N TYR A 339 -1.25 -12.03 -9.53
CA TYR A 339 -1.72 -13.38 -9.84
C TYR A 339 -3.21 -13.55 -9.50
N ARG A 340 -3.64 -13.12 -8.29
CA ARG A 340 -5.04 -13.18 -7.87
C ARG A 340 -5.93 -12.37 -8.79
N THR A 341 -5.58 -11.13 -9.11
CA THR A 341 -6.34 -10.31 -10.05
C THR A 341 -6.47 -10.98 -11.42
N LEU A 342 -5.41 -11.60 -11.95
CA LEU A 342 -5.47 -12.29 -13.24
C LEU A 342 -6.35 -13.55 -13.21
N VAL A 343 -6.34 -14.30 -12.11
CA VAL A 343 -7.16 -15.51 -11.95
C VAL A 343 -8.63 -15.17 -11.68
N ASP A 344 -8.88 -14.13 -10.89
CA ASP A 344 -10.24 -13.69 -10.54
C ASP A 344 -10.93 -12.96 -11.70
N ALA A 345 -10.17 -12.30 -12.59
CA ALA A 345 -10.73 -11.58 -13.73
C ALA A 345 -11.24 -12.47 -14.87
N GLU A 346 -10.76 -13.71 -15.00
CA GLU A 346 -11.17 -14.57 -16.11
C GLU A 346 -11.20 -16.07 -15.79
N ASP A 347 -12.38 -16.66 -16.01
CA ASP A 347 -12.66 -18.10 -16.20
C ASP A 347 -11.89 -18.75 -17.39
N ARG A 348 -10.96 -18.03 -18.06
CA ARG A 348 -10.51 -18.34 -19.44
C ARG A 348 -9.01 -18.19 -19.74
N LEU A 349 -8.18 -17.72 -18.83
CA LEU A 349 -6.74 -17.71 -19.08
C LEU A 349 -6.16 -19.10 -18.80
N SER A 350 -5.63 -19.75 -19.84
CA SER A 350 -4.76 -20.91 -19.64
C SER A 350 -3.57 -20.55 -18.75
N ASP A 351 -3.03 -21.52 -18.02
CA ASP A 351 -1.85 -21.34 -17.16
C ASP A 351 -0.68 -20.64 -17.87
N LYS A 352 -0.51 -20.89 -19.18
CA LYS A 352 0.53 -20.26 -19.99
C LYS A 352 0.28 -18.77 -20.21
N ASN A 353 -0.99 -18.38 -20.35
CA ASN A 353 -1.36 -16.97 -20.53
C ASN A 353 -1.17 -16.19 -19.23
N VAL A 354 -1.55 -16.76 -18.08
CA VAL A 354 -1.30 -16.14 -16.76
C VAL A 354 0.19 -15.91 -16.54
N ALA A 355 1.03 -16.91 -16.86
CA ALA A 355 2.48 -16.77 -16.71
C ALA A 355 3.06 -15.65 -17.60
N ASN A 356 2.60 -15.52 -18.84
CA ASN A 356 3.04 -14.47 -19.76
C ASN A 356 2.61 -13.07 -19.28
N GLU A 357 1.38 -12.94 -18.78
CA GLU A 357 0.90 -11.67 -18.23
C GLU A 357 1.66 -11.28 -16.96
N LEU A 358 1.97 -12.23 -16.08
CA LEU A 358 2.83 -11.98 -14.91
C LEU A 358 4.23 -11.48 -15.30
N VAL A 359 4.85 -12.09 -16.33
CA VAL A 359 6.14 -11.62 -16.87
C VAL A 359 6.03 -10.17 -17.34
N ARG A 360 4.97 -9.86 -18.11
CA ARG A 360 4.74 -8.53 -18.69
C ARG A 360 4.45 -7.47 -17.62
N LEU A 361 3.50 -7.73 -16.73
CA LEU A 361 3.02 -6.77 -15.73
C LEU A 361 4.06 -6.49 -14.64
N MET A 362 4.81 -7.51 -14.23
CA MET A 362 5.79 -7.39 -13.15
C MET A 362 7.22 -7.10 -13.64
N GLY A 363 7.49 -7.19 -14.95
CA GLY A 363 8.84 -7.11 -15.48
C GLY A 363 9.79 -8.21 -14.97
N LEU A 364 9.24 -9.38 -14.63
CA LEU A 364 10.01 -10.52 -14.13
C LEU A 364 10.50 -11.41 -15.27
N LYS A 365 11.63 -12.09 -15.07
CA LYS A 365 12.09 -13.11 -16.01
C LYS A 365 11.17 -14.33 -15.96
N SER A 366 10.86 -14.92 -17.12
CA SER A 366 10.00 -16.11 -17.23
C SER A 366 10.38 -17.25 -16.26
N PRO A 367 11.66 -17.64 -16.10
CA PRO A 367 12.02 -18.69 -15.13
C PRO A 367 11.67 -18.34 -13.67
N THR A 368 11.68 -17.06 -13.30
CA THR A 368 11.28 -16.62 -11.96
C THR A 368 9.78 -16.76 -11.74
N VAL A 369 8.98 -16.39 -12.74
CA VAL A 369 7.51 -16.53 -12.70
C VAL A 369 7.13 -18.01 -12.64
N THR A 370 7.73 -18.86 -13.48
CA THR A 370 7.50 -20.31 -13.46
C THR A 370 7.77 -20.89 -12.08
N LYS A 371 8.92 -20.55 -11.49
CA LYS A 371 9.27 -20.99 -10.13
C LYS A 371 8.24 -20.54 -9.10
N TYR A 372 7.81 -19.28 -9.13
CA TYR A 372 6.84 -18.77 -8.15
C TYR A 372 5.48 -19.46 -8.26
N LEU A 373 5.00 -19.69 -9.48
CA LEU A 373 3.76 -20.43 -9.73
C LEU A 373 3.87 -21.89 -9.25
N GLU A 374 4.98 -22.57 -9.54
CA GLU A 374 5.21 -23.96 -9.11
C GLU A 374 5.21 -24.09 -7.58
N GLU A 375 5.88 -23.18 -6.88
CA GLU A 375 5.96 -23.16 -5.42
C GLU A 375 4.61 -22.90 -4.76
N TYR A 376 3.83 -21.98 -5.35
CA TYR A 376 2.47 -21.69 -4.92
C TYR A 376 1.56 -22.90 -5.13
N ARG A 377 1.49 -23.49 -6.34
CA ARG A 377 0.65 -24.65 -6.66
C ARG A 377 0.99 -25.87 -5.79
N THR A 378 2.28 -26.19 -5.67
CA THR A 378 2.74 -27.31 -4.83
C THR A 378 2.28 -27.14 -3.38
N SER A 379 2.31 -25.90 -2.86
CA SER A 379 1.87 -25.63 -1.48
C SER A 379 0.35 -25.57 -1.35
N LEU A 380 -0.35 -25.17 -2.41
CA LEU A 380 -1.81 -25.22 -2.49
C LEU A 380 -2.32 -26.65 -2.41
N GLU A 381 -1.56 -27.64 -2.89
CA GLU A 381 -1.92 -29.06 -2.82
C GLU A 381 -1.55 -29.69 -1.46
N LYS A 382 -0.33 -29.45 -0.98
CA LYS A 382 0.26 -30.23 0.15
C LYS A 382 1.06 -29.42 1.16
N GLY A 383 0.94 -28.08 1.17
CA GLY A 383 1.68 -27.23 2.09
C GLY A 383 1.32 -27.48 3.56
N ASP A 384 2.24 -27.21 4.48
CA ASP A 384 2.03 -27.37 5.93
C ASP A 384 2.14 -26.02 6.64
N LEU A 385 1.07 -25.62 7.34
CA LEU A 385 1.01 -24.34 8.03
C LEU A 385 1.92 -24.31 9.27
N ALA A 386 2.20 -25.47 9.88
CA ALA A 386 3.07 -25.55 11.05
C ALA A 386 4.51 -25.09 10.75
N ALA A 387 4.94 -25.13 9.48
CA ALA A 387 6.23 -24.59 9.05
C ALA A 387 6.32 -23.05 9.19
N PHE A 388 5.18 -22.36 9.24
CA PHE A 388 5.11 -20.90 9.27
C PHE A 388 4.69 -20.34 10.62
N ILE A 389 4.37 -21.18 11.61
CA ILE A 389 3.89 -20.71 12.93
C ILE A 389 5.03 -20.62 13.93
N GLY A 390 5.00 -19.58 14.77
CA GLY A 390 5.98 -19.37 15.83
C GLY A 390 7.39 -19.12 15.30
N ALA A 391 8.42 -19.51 16.05
CA ALA A 391 9.82 -19.20 15.70
C ALA A 391 10.23 -19.68 14.30
N LYS A 392 9.65 -20.79 13.81
CA LYS A 392 9.92 -21.35 12.48
C LYS A 392 9.45 -20.45 11.34
N GLY A 393 8.39 -19.69 11.56
CA GLY A 393 7.81 -18.78 10.57
C GLY A 393 8.50 -17.44 10.43
N LYS A 394 9.52 -17.15 11.23
CA LYS A 394 10.15 -15.84 11.26
C LYS A 394 10.72 -15.49 9.88
N GLY A 395 10.24 -14.39 9.30
CA GLY A 395 10.68 -13.95 7.97
C GLY A 395 10.05 -14.70 6.80
N ALA A 396 8.99 -15.50 7.03
CA ALA A 396 8.24 -16.14 5.94
C ALA A 396 7.71 -15.11 4.92
N GLY A 397 7.23 -13.95 5.40
CA GLY A 397 6.81 -12.84 4.55
C GLY A 397 7.94 -12.09 3.82
N SER A 398 9.21 -12.32 4.19
CA SER A 398 10.34 -11.55 3.67
C SER A 398 10.87 -12.05 2.32
N THR A 399 10.61 -13.32 1.96
CA THR A 399 11.04 -13.88 0.67
C THR A 399 9.83 -14.25 -0.18
N PRO A 400 9.88 -14.06 -1.52
CA PRO A 400 8.75 -14.36 -2.38
C PRO A 400 8.28 -15.81 -2.29
N VAL A 401 9.20 -16.77 -2.33
CA VAL A 401 8.86 -18.20 -2.29
C VAL A 401 8.21 -18.58 -0.97
N SER A 402 8.82 -18.22 0.17
CA SER A 402 8.26 -18.59 1.49
C SER A 402 6.88 -17.97 1.71
N PHE A 403 6.70 -16.70 1.30
CA PHE A 403 5.41 -16.03 1.36
C PHE A 403 4.36 -16.74 0.50
N LEU A 404 4.68 -17.07 -0.76
CA LEU A 404 3.74 -17.73 -1.66
C LEU A 404 3.34 -19.13 -1.15
N ARG A 405 4.29 -19.90 -0.60
CA ARG A 405 3.98 -21.19 0.03
C ARG A 405 3.03 -21.03 1.22
N MET A 406 3.27 -20.03 2.08
CA MET A 406 2.42 -19.73 3.23
C MET A 406 1.00 -19.35 2.79
N MET A 407 0.87 -18.44 1.82
CA MET A 407 -0.44 -17.98 1.32
C MET A 407 -1.23 -19.11 0.67
N ALA A 408 -0.60 -19.92 -0.18
CA ALA A 408 -1.23 -21.09 -0.79
C ALA A 408 -1.73 -22.10 0.24
N THR A 409 -0.94 -22.34 1.29
CA THR A 409 -1.32 -23.25 2.37
C THR A 409 -2.53 -22.73 3.13
N LEU A 410 -2.55 -21.43 3.48
CA LEU A 410 -3.69 -20.79 4.14
C LEU A 410 -4.96 -20.87 3.29
N GLU A 411 -4.84 -20.65 1.98
CA GLU A 411 -5.96 -20.72 1.05
C GLU A 411 -6.57 -22.12 1.00
N ARG A 412 -5.75 -23.18 0.84
CA ARG A 412 -6.24 -24.56 0.89
C ARG A 412 -6.98 -24.86 2.19
N LEU A 413 -6.39 -24.49 3.33
CA LEU A 413 -6.99 -24.79 4.64
C LEU A 413 -8.34 -24.09 4.85
N ARG A 414 -8.49 -22.86 4.34
CA ARG A 414 -9.77 -22.14 4.37
C ARG A 414 -10.82 -22.79 3.47
N LEU A 415 -10.45 -23.20 2.26
CA LEU A 415 -11.35 -23.94 1.36
C LEU A 415 -11.83 -25.26 1.97
N GLN A 416 -10.93 -26.00 2.63
CA GLN A 416 -11.26 -27.23 3.34
C GLN A 416 -12.21 -26.97 4.52
N ALA A 417 -11.97 -25.92 5.31
CA ALA A 417 -12.84 -25.56 6.43
C ALA A 417 -14.24 -25.14 5.97
N ASN A 418 -14.35 -24.35 4.89
CA ASN A 418 -15.64 -23.92 4.33
C ASN A 418 -16.43 -25.08 3.73
N SER A 419 -15.75 -26.03 3.09
CA SER A 419 -16.37 -27.25 2.55
C SER A 419 -16.93 -28.13 3.66
N ALA A 420 -16.22 -28.23 4.79
CA ALA A 420 -16.67 -29.00 5.96
C ALA A 420 -17.84 -28.36 6.73
N LEU A 421 -18.03 -27.04 6.62
CA LEU A 421 -19.18 -26.33 7.19
C LEU A 421 -20.44 -26.42 6.32
N SER A 422 -20.29 -26.76 5.04
CA SER A 422 -21.39 -26.87 4.07
C SER A 422 -21.95 -28.29 3.93
N GLN A 423 -21.33 -29.27 4.59
CA GLN A 423 -21.78 -30.65 4.74
C GLN A 423 -22.38 -30.84 6.13
#